data_AF-A0A645DRN3-F1
#
_entry.id   AF-A0A645DRN3-F1
#
_cell.length_a   1.000
_cell.length_b   1.000
_cell.length_c   1.000
_cell.angle_alpha   90.00
_cell.angle_beta   90.00
_cell.angle_gamma   90.00
#
_symmetry.space_group_name_H-M   'P 1'
#
loop_
_entity.id
_entity.type
_entity.pdbx_description
1 polymer ?
#
loop_
_entity_poly.entity_id
_entity_poly.type
_entity_poly.pdbx_seq_one_letter_code
_entity_poly.pdbx_strand_id
1 'polypeptide(L)'
;MISIMVIAFGPLADIVPADLLTLVWPILFYLVAGVVIILAISYVIGKRVGYSGPLSLAIGMTTFFGFPGTMVLTKEAAAAVGESDEEIAVIEQNILPIMVTAGFSTITITSVITGGLIVGLMFG
;
A
#
# COMPACT_ATOMS: atom_id res chain seq x y z
N MET A 1 13.56 10.77 25.24
CA MET A 1 12.20 11.12 24.76
C MET A 1 12.11 12.57 24.31
N ILE A 2 12.54 13.55 25.11
CA ILE A 2 12.52 14.98 24.73
C ILE A 2 13.28 15.25 23.41
N SER A 3 14.45 14.64 23.21
CA SER A 3 15.24 14.82 21.98
C SER A 3 14.52 14.36 20.70
N ILE A 4 13.75 13.27 20.77
CA ILE A 4 12.98 12.77 19.62
C ILE A 4 11.83 13.73 19.30
N MET A 5 11.18 14.29 20.32
CA MET A 5 10.11 15.28 20.14
C MET A 5 10.62 16.56 19.50
N VAL A 6 11.79 17.06 19.90
CA VAL A 6 12.39 18.26 19.30
C VAL A 6 12.75 18.03 17.83
N ILE A 7 13.29 16.86 17.48
CA ILE A 7 13.63 16.53 16.09
C ILE A 7 12.37 16.32 15.24
N ALA A 8 11.36 15.63 15.78
CA ALA A 8 10.15 15.32 15.05
C ALA A 8 9.22 16.53 14.86
N PHE A 9 9.08 17.38 15.88
CA PHE A 9 8.13 18.49 15.89
C PHE A 9 8.77 19.87 15.75
N GLY A 10 10.09 20.01 15.91
CA GLY A 10 10.81 21.26 15.70
C GLY A 10 10.52 21.91 14.33
N PRO A 11 10.56 21.16 13.22
CA PRO A 11 10.23 21.69 11.90
C PRO A 11 8.76 22.14 11.75
N LEU A 12 7.84 21.71 12.63
CA LEU A 12 6.42 22.09 12.57
C LEU A 12 6.14 23.39 13.32
N ALA A 13 7.05 23.85 14.18
CA ALA A 13 6.82 25.02 15.05
C ALA A 13 6.57 26.31 14.26
N ASP A 14 7.16 26.42 13.08
CA ASP A 14 7.11 27.62 12.22
C ASP A 14 6.27 27.42 10.94
N ILE A 15 5.56 26.28 10.79
CA ILE A 15 4.76 26.01 9.60
C ILE A 15 3.58 26.98 9.51
N VAL A 16 3.47 27.66 8.37
CA VAL A 16 2.30 28.46 7.98
C VAL A 16 1.47 27.75 6.91
N PRO A 17 0.17 28.07 6.76
CA PRO A 17 -0.67 27.45 5.72
C PRO A 17 -0.11 27.54 4.29
N ALA A 18 0.71 28.56 4.00
CA ALA A 18 1.39 28.70 2.72
C ALA A 18 2.38 27.54 2.45
N ASP A 19 3.04 27.02 3.47
CA ASP A 19 3.99 25.91 3.33
C ASP A 19 3.29 24.64 2.88
N LEU A 20 2.07 24.38 3.39
CA LEU A 20 1.24 23.25 2.94
C LEU A 20 0.88 23.36 1.45
N LEU A 21 0.61 24.58 0.95
CA LEU A 21 0.31 24.79 -0.46
C LEU A 21 1.50 24.47 -1.36
N THR A 22 2.73 24.70 -0.88
CA THR A 22 3.94 24.31 -1.63
C THR A 22 4.11 22.80 -1.75
N LEU A 23 3.54 22.03 -0.81
CA LEU A 23 3.59 20.56 -0.80
C LEU A 23 2.57 19.91 -1.72
N VAL A 24 1.52 20.62 -2.13
CA VAL A 24 0.46 20.06 -2.99
C VAL A 24 1.05 19.47 -4.26
N TRP A 25 1.91 20.20 -4.96
CA TRP A 25 2.51 19.72 -6.21
C TRP A 25 3.44 18.51 -6.00
N PRO A 26 4.41 18.53 -5.05
CA PRO A 26 5.17 17.34 -4.69
C PRO A 26 4.32 16.12 -4.35
N ILE A 27 3.30 16.29 -3.51
CA ILE A 27 2.42 15.19 -3.07
C ILE A 27 1.70 14.59 -4.28
N LEU A 28 1.11 15.43 -5.14
CA LEU A 28 0.43 14.97 -6.35
C LEU A 28 1.38 14.23 -7.30
N PHE A 29 2.57 14.78 -7.52
CA PHE A 29 3.58 14.15 -8.38
C PHE A 29 3.96 12.76 -7.85
N TYR A 30 4.32 12.64 -6.57
CA TYR A 30 4.71 11.37 -5.98
C TYR A 30 3.55 10.37 -5.94
N LEU A 31 2.33 10.83 -5.69
CA LEU A 31 1.14 9.98 -5.71
C LEU A 31 0.91 9.40 -7.10
N VAL A 32 0.87 10.25 -8.14
CA VAL A 32 0.63 9.82 -9.52
C VAL A 32 1.75 8.91 -10.00
N ALA A 33 3.02 9.29 -9.80
CA ALA A 33 4.16 8.48 -10.19
C ALA A 33 4.16 7.13 -9.47
N GLY A 34 3.88 7.14 -8.16
CA GLY A 34 3.79 5.93 -7.34
C GLY A 34 2.71 4.98 -7.86
N VAL A 35 1.50 5.48 -8.11
CA VAL A 35 0.39 4.68 -8.65
C VAL A 35 0.78 4.08 -10.01
N VAL A 36 1.33 4.87 -10.93
CA VAL A 36 1.71 4.38 -12.27
C VAL A 36 2.75 3.25 -12.16
N ILE A 37 3.76 3.42 -11.32
CA ILE A 37 4.80 2.41 -11.09
C ILE A 37 4.20 1.13 -10.48
N ILE A 38 3.35 1.27 -9.45
CA ILE A 38 2.69 0.14 -8.81
C ILE A 38 1.85 -0.64 -9.83
N LEU A 39 1.02 0.04 -10.62
CA LEU A 39 0.17 -0.62 -11.62
C LEU A 39 1.00 -1.31 -12.70
N ALA A 40 2.06 -0.67 -13.20
CA ALA A 40 2.92 -1.26 -14.22
C ALA A 40 3.66 -2.51 -13.71
N ILE A 41 4.30 -2.41 -12.54
CA ILE A 41 5.08 -3.51 -11.98
C ILE A 41 4.17 -4.65 -11.54
N SER A 42 3.07 -4.35 -10.84
CA SER A 42 2.13 -5.37 -10.38
C SER A 42 1.51 -6.13 -11.54
N TYR A 43 1.13 -5.46 -12.62
CA TYR A 43 0.61 -6.12 -13.83
C TYR A 43 1.64 -7.08 -14.44
N VAL A 44 2.89 -6.62 -14.60
CA VAL A 44 3.95 -7.43 -15.22
C VAL A 44 4.31 -8.64 -14.36
N ILE A 45 4.50 -8.45 -13.05
CA ILE A 45 4.86 -9.54 -12.13
C ILE A 45 3.67 -10.50 -11.94
N GLY A 46 2.47 -9.96 -11.71
CA GLY A 46 1.25 -10.74 -11.51
C GLY A 46 0.95 -11.65 -12.70
N LYS A 47 1.11 -11.15 -13.92
CA LYS A 47 0.96 -11.98 -15.14
C LYS A 47 2.01 -13.08 -15.24
N ARG A 48 3.23 -12.86 -14.76
CA ARG A 48 4.29 -13.90 -14.75
C ARG A 48 4.03 -15.01 -13.74
N VAL A 49 3.35 -14.72 -12.63
CA VAL A 49 2.97 -15.72 -11.62
C VAL A 49 1.61 -16.38 -11.92
N GLY A 50 0.99 -16.05 -13.06
CA GLY A 50 -0.26 -16.67 -13.52
C GLY A 50 -1.54 -15.96 -13.08
N TYR A 51 -1.46 -14.78 -12.46
CA TYR A 51 -2.64 -14.00 -12.11
C TYR A 51 -3.24 -13.27 -13.30
N SER A 52 -4.56 -13.08 -13.27
CA SER A 52 -5.25 -12.26 -14.25
C SER A 52 -4.78 -10.80 -14.15
N GLY A 53 -4.86 -10.05 -15.26
CA GLY A 53 -4.51 -8.63 -15.27
C GLY A 53 -5.22 -7.83 -14.18
N PRO A 54 -6.56 -7.93 -14.06
CA PRO A 54 -7.31 -7.23 -13.00
C PRO A 54 -6.89 -7.63 -11.59
N LEU A 55 -6.68 -8.92 -11.32
CA LEU A 55 -6.23 -9.39 -10.00
C LEU A 55 -4.82 -8.86 -9.69
N SER A 56 -3.94 -8.84 -10.68
CA SER A 56 -2.57 -8.32 -10.53
C SER A 56 -2.57 -6.84 -10.13
N LEU A 57 -3.40 -6.03 -10.78
CA LEU A 57 -3.57 -4.61 -10.44
C LEU A 57 -4.19 -4.44 -9.05
N ALA A 58 -5.21 -5.24 -8.71
CA ALA A 58 -5.88 -5.21 -7.40
C ALA A 58 -4.89 -5.53 -6.27
N ILE A 59 -4.04 -6.55 -6.45
CA ILE A 59 -2.95 -6.91 -5.53
C ILE A 59 -2.01 -5.72 -5.32
N GLY A 60 -1.57 -5.06 -6.40
CA GLY A 60 -0.69 -3.88 -6.31
C GLY A 60 -1.31 -2.74 -5.52
N MET A 61 -2.61 -2.48 -5.71
CA MET A 61 -3.34 -1.42 -5.01
C MET A 61 -3.50 -1.65 -3.51
N THR A 62 -3.29 -2.87 -3.01
CA THR A 62 -3.37 -3.15 -1.56
C THR A 62 -2.40 -2.34 -0.71
N THR A 63 -1.34 -1.78 -1.32
CA THR A 63 -0.37 -0.92 -0.63
C THR A 63 -0.99 0.34 -0.01
N PHE A 64 -2.19 0.75 -0.47
CA PHE A 64 -2.87 1.96 0.00
C PHE A 64 -3.82 1.73 1.18
N PHE A 65 -4.30 0.51 1.39
CA PHE A 65 -5.41 0.25 2.33
C PHE A 65 -4.96 -0.43 3.62
N GLY A 66 -3.92 -1.27 3.56
CA GLY A 66 -3.44 -2.03 4.71
C GLY A 66 -4.52 -2.91 5.35
N PHE A 67 -4.24 -3.49 6.52
CA PHE A 67 -5.26 -4.19 7.30
C PHE A 67 -5.90 -3.23 8.33
N PRO A 68 -7.23 -3.22 8.52
CA PRO A 68 -8.26 -4.10 7.95
C PRO A 68 -8.86 -3.64 6.62
N GLY A 69 -8.45 -2.49 6.07
CA GLY A 69 -9.05 -1.91 4.85
C GLY A 69 -9.06 -2.87 3.65
N THR A 70 -7.95 -3.55 3.39
CA THR A 70 -7.85 -4.57 2.34
C THR A 70 -8.84 -5.71 2.53
N MET A 71 -9.09 -6.14 3.77
CA MET A 71 -10.07 -7.21 4.04
C MET A 71 -11.49 -6.74 3.73
N VAL A 72 -11.87 -5.57 4.25
CA VAL A 72 -13.21 -5.01 4.05
C VAL A 72 -13.51 -4.80 2.57
N LEU A 73 -12.61 -4.12 1.84
CA LEU A 73 -12.79 -3.86 0.41
C LEU A 73 -12.87 -5.15 -0.42
N THR A 74 -12.12 -6.18 -0.04
CA THR A 74 -12.16 -7.47 -0.74
C THR A 74 -13.50 -8.18 -0.55
N LYS A 75 -14.07 -8.11 0.67
CA LYS A 75 -15.41 -8.66 0.96
C LYS A 75 -16.51 -7.87 0.27
N GLU A 76 -16.44 -6.55 0.28
CA GLU A 76 -17.37 -5.69 -0.45
C GLU A 76 -17.34 -5.97 -1.95
N ALA A 77 -16.16 -6.18 -2.53
CA ALA A 77 -16.02 -6.56 -3.93
C ALA A 77 -16.63 -7.94 -4.23
N ALA A 78 -16.47 -8.92 -3.32
CA ALA A 78 -17.11 -10.24 -3.46
C ALA A 78 -18.63 -10.13 -3.38
N ALA A 79 -19.16 -9.39 -2.41
CA ALA A 79 -20.58 -9.15 -2.24
C ALA A 79 -21.21 -8.34 -3.38
N ALA A 80 -20.43 -7.49 -4.06
CA ALA A 80 -20.90 -6.71 -5.21
C ALA A 80 -21.07 -7.53 -6.49
N VAL A 81 -20.39 -8.69 -6.59
CA VAL A 81 -20.37 -9.52 -7.81
C VAL A 81 -21.11 -10.84 -7.63
N GLY A 82 -21.10 -11.43 -6.43
CA GLY A 82 -21.79 -12.69 -6.15
C GLY A 82 -23.31 -12.52 -6.08
N GLU A 83 -24.04 -13.54 -6.53
CA GLU A 83 -25.50 -13.54 -6.59
C GLU A 83 -26.16 -14.26 -5.40
N SER A 84 -25.42 -15.13 -4.70
CA SER A 84 -25.88 -15.84 -3.49
C SER A 84 -24.82 -15.85 -2.39
N ASP A 85 -25.25 -16.14 -1.16
CA ASP A 85 -24.36 -16.27 -0.01
C ASP A 85 -23.30 -17.37 -0.22
N GLU A 86 -23.67 -18.49 -0.86
CA GLU A 86 -22.70 -19.53 -1.24
C GLU A 86 -21.68 -19.03 -2.26
N GLU A 87 -22.12 -18.28 -3.29
CA GLU A 87 -21.20 -17.77 -4.31
C GLU A 87 -20.24 -16.73 -3.73
N ILE A 88 -20.74 -15.80 -2.91
CA ILE A 88 -19.91 -14.80 -2.21
C ILE A 88 -18.88 -15.51 -1.35
N ALA A 89 -19.26 -16.54 -0.60
CA ALA A 89 -18.33 -17.31 0.23
C ALA A 89 -17.24 -18.00 -0.61
N VAL A 90 -17.58 -18.55 -1.78
CA VAL A 90 -16.60 -19.15 -2.70
C VAL A 90 -15.65 -18.09 -3.25
N ILE A 91 -16.15 -16.92 -3.66
CA ILE A 91 -15.32 -15.82 -4.14
C ILE A 91 -14.35 -15.39 -3.03
N GLU A 92 -14.88 -15.08 -1.83
CA GLU A 92 -14.08 -14.67 -0.67
C GLU A 92 -12.98 -15.69 -0.34
N GLN A 93 -13.30 -16.99 -0.29
CA GLN A 93 -12.33 -18.05 0.00
C GLN A 93 -11.14 -18.06 -0.97
N ASN A 94 -11.36 -17.66 -2.23
CA ASN A 94 -10.32 -17.65 -3.24
C ASN A 94 -9.51 -16.34 -3.24
N ILE A 95 -10.16 -15.19 -3.09
CA ILE A 95 -9.50 -13.89 -3.26
C ILE A 95 -9.00 -13.27 -1.94
N LEU A 96 -9.70 -13.51 -0.83
CA LEU A 96 -9.39 -12.87 0.45
C LEU A 96 -8.00 -13.24 1.00
N PRO A 97 -7.56 -14.51 0.98
CA PRO A 97 -6.22 -14.87 1.43
C PRO A 97 -5.13 -14.17 0.60
N ILE A 98 -5.30 -14.11 -0.72
CA ILE A 98 -4.35 -13.48 -1.65
C ILE A 98 -4.21 -11.98 -1.33
N MET A 99 -5.34 -11.29 -1.21
CA MET A 99 -5.38 -9.84 -0.99
C MET A 99 -4.81 -9.47 0.38
N VAL A 100 -5.17 -10.21 1.44
CA VAL A 100 -4.68 -9.94 2.79
C VAL A 100 -3.18 -10.21 2.90
N THR A 101 -2.69 -11.31 2.33
CA THR A 101 -1.25 -11.60 2.29
C THR A 101 -0.48 -10.52 1.51
N ALA A 102 -1.01 -10.05 0.38
CA ALA A 102 -0.40 -8.95 -0.37
C ALA A 102 -0.26 -7.69 0.50
N GLY A 103 -1.37 -7.26 1.13
CA GLY A 103 -1.39 -6.07 1.99
C GLY A 103 -0.39 -6.15 3.15
N PHE A 104 -0.28 -7.29 3.83
CA PHE A 104 0.69 -7.46 4.91
C PHE A 104 2.15 -7.52 4.41
N SER A 105 2.39 -8.25 3.32
CA SER A 105 3.75 -8.46 2.81
C SER A 105 4.43 -7.15 2.40
N THR A 106 3.70 -6.21 1.81
CA THR A 106 4.25 -4.91 1.34
C THR A 106 4.86 -4.11 2.50
N ILE A 107 4.15 -3.98 3.62
CA ILE A 107 4.60 -3.21 4.78
C ILE A 107 5.80 -3.89 5.44
N THR A 108 5.75 -5.22 5.60
CA THR A 108 6.83 -5.98 6.23
C THR A 108 8.11 -5.92 5.41
N ILE A 109 8.04 -6.23 4.12
CA ILE A 109 9.23 -6.30 3.24
C ILE A 109 9.87 -4.91 3.09
N THR A 110 9.06 -3.87 2.90
CA THR A 110 9.57 -2.49 2.78
C THR A 110 10.32 -2.06 4.05
N SER A 111 9.78 -2.41 5.22
CA SER A 111 10.41 -2.10 6.51
C SER A 111 11.74 -2.81 6.67
N VAL A 112 11.80 -4.10 6.33
CA VAL A 112 13.03 -4.92 6.41
C VAL A 112 14.11 -4.38 5.49
N ILE A 113 13.78 -4.07 4.23
CA ILE A 113 14.74 -3.53 3.26
C ILE A 113 15.25 -2.17 3.73
N THR A 114 14.35 -1.26 4.12
CA THR A 114 14.72 0.10 4.55
C THR A 114 15.59 0.07 5.80
N GLY A 115 15.20 -0.71 6.82
CA GLY A 115 15.98 -0.87 8.04
C GLY A 115 17.35 -1.49 7.75
N GLY A 116 17.41 -2.52 6.90
CA GLY A 116 18.66 -3.15 6.49
C GLY A 116 19.62 -2.17 5.79
N LEU A 117 19.11 -1.33 4.88
CA LEU A 117 19.91 -0.30 4.21
C LEU A 117 20.44 0.74 5.18
N ILE A 118 19.61 1.22 6.11
CA ILE A 118 20.02 2.23 7.12
C ILE A 118 21.12 1.66 8.03
N VAL A 119 20.93 0.44 8.54
CA VAL A 119 21.95 -0.23 9.37
C VAL A 119 23.26 -0.39 8.58
N GLY A 120 23.17 -0.80 7.31
CA GLY A 120 24.33 -0.89 6.42
C GLY A 120 25.06 0.43 6.23
N LEU A 121 24.35 1.56 6.15
CA LEU A 121 24.94 2.90 6.05
C LEU A 121 25.51 3.43 7.37
N MET A 122 25.02 2.96 8.51
CA MET A 122 25.47 3.41 9.84
C MET A 122 26.72 2.68 10.34
N PHE A 123 26.88 1.41 9.95
CA PHE A 123 27.99 0.57 10.41
C PHE A 123 28.95 0.13 9.29
N GLY A 124 28.68 0.54 8.05
CA GLY A 124 29.52 0.30 6.87
C GLY A 124 30.41 1.47 6.51
#